data_AF-A0A1B8Y450-F1
#
_entry.id   AF-A0A1B8Y450-F1
#
_cell.length_a   1.000
_cell.length_b   1.000
_cell.length_c   1.000
_cell.angle_alpha   90.00
_cell.angle_beta   90.00
_cell.angle_gamma   90.00
#
_symmetry.space_group_name_H-M   'P 1'
#
loop_
_entity.id
_entity.type
_entity.pdbx_description
1 polymer ?
#
loop_
_entity_poly.entity_id
_entity_poly.type
_entity_poly.pdbx_seq_one_letter_code
_entity_poly.pdbx_strand_id
1 'polypeptide(L)'
;SVPPQKNITSWFCSKGLGKTLDDMAVTIPHDIYVFGTQENSMGDKEWVDFLRGVLKECTEIEYRPVAMQSLWNIKIVVLVRPEHENRISHISTSSVKTGIANTL
;
A
#
# COMPACT_ATOMS: atom_id res chain seq x y z
N SER A 1 6.24 -18.41 5.91
CA SER A 1 5.55 -17.10 5.81
C SER A 1 4.12 -17.33 5.39
N VAL A 2 3.20 -16.51 5.89
CA VAL A 2 1.76 -16.64 5.62
C VAL A 2 1.39 -15.64 4.52
N PRO A 3 0.90 -16.07 3.34
CA PRO A 3 0.44 -15.14 2.32
C PRO A 3 -0.79 -14.37 2.84
N PRO A 4 -1.00 -13.12 2.38
CA PRO A 4 -2.19 -12.36 2.76
C PRO A 4 -3.45 -13.10 2.32
N GLN A 5 -4.53 -12.89 3.06
CA GLN A 5 -5.84 -13.35 2.64
C GLN A 5 -6.24 -12.67 1.33
N LYS A 6 -7.00 -13.38 0.49
CA LYS A 6 -7.44 -12.84 -0.82
C LYS A 6 -8.29 -11.57 -0.69
N ASN A 7 -9.02 -11.42 0.42
CA ASN A 7 -9.87 -10.26 0.66
C ASN A 7 -9.37 -9.48 1.87
N ILE A 8 -8.88 -8.27 1.63
CA ILE A 8 -8.43 -7.31 2.65
C ILE A 8 -9.12 -5.94 2.48
N THR A 9 -10.27 -5.90 1.79
CA THR A 9 -10.96 -4.64 1.43
C THR A 9 -11.38 -3.82 2.66
N SER A 10 -11.67 -4.47 3.78
CA SER A 10 -11.97 -3.79 5.04
C SER A 10 -10.85 -2.85 5.50
N TRP A 11 -9.58 -3.24 5.27
CA TRP A 11 -8.43 -2.41 5.57
C TRP A 11 -8.40 -1.14 4.71
N PHE A 12 -8.73 -1.26 3.43
CA PHE A 12 -8.69 -0.13 2.48
C PHE A 12 -9.86 0.83 2.70
N CYS A 13 -10.99 0.31 3.19
CA CYS A 13 -12.21 1.06 3.46
C CYS A 13 -12.35 1.48 4.94
N SER A 14 -11.32 1.31 5.77
CA SER A 14 -11.37 1.63 7.21
C SER A 14 -12.59 1.04 7.94
N LYS A 15 -12.92 -0.22 7.64
CA LYS A 15 -14.00 -0.98 8.28
C LYS A 15 -13.44 -1.94 9.33
N GLY A 16 -14.03 -1.94 10.53
CA GLY A 16 -13.58 -2.78 11.64
C GLY A 16 -13.88 -2.15 12.99
N LEU A 17 -12.88 -2.09 13.86
CA LEU A 17 -12.99 -1.56 15.21
C LEU A 17 -12.30 -0.19 15.33
N GLY A 18 -12.74 0.62 16.30
CA GLY A 18 -12.17 1.94 16.57
C GLY A 18 -12.83 3.06 15.76
N LYS A 19 -12.04 4.02 15.28
CA LYS A 19 -12.52 5.12 14.45
C LYS A 19 -12.61 4.66 12.99
N THR A 20 -13.82 4.36 12.54
CA THR A 20 -14.10 3.89 11.17
C THR A 20 -14.63 5.01 10.29
N LEU A 21 -14.64 4.77 8.98
CA LEU A 21 -15.42 5.60 8.04
C LEU A 21 -16.89 5.18 8.08
N ASP A 22 -17.79 6.16 7.88
CA ASP A 22 -19.20 5.87 7.64
C ASP A 22 -19.42 5.31 6.23
N ASP A 23 -20.61 4.75 5.97
CA ASP A 23 -20.92 4.08 4.71
C ASP A 23 -20.90 5.02 3.50
N MET A 24 -21.11 6.32 3.67
CA MET A 24 -21.05 7.30 2.58
C MET A 24 -19.60 7.64 2.25
N ALA A 25 -18.77 7.91 3.24
CA ALA A 25 -17.36 8.24 3.08
C ALA A 25 -16.55 7.10 2.44
N VAL A 26 -16.92 5.84 2.69
CA VAL A 26 -16.30 4.66 2.06
C VAL A 26 -16.47 4.66 0.53
N THR A 27 -17.51 5.32 0.00
CA THR A 27 -17.72 5.41 -1.46
C THR A 27 -16.78 6.39 -2.15
N ILE A 28 -16.06 7.22 -1.38
CA ILE A 28 -15.15 8.23 -1.92
C ILE A 28 -13.72 7.66 -1.89
N PRO A 29 -13.15 7.30 -3.05
CA PRO A 29 -11.80 6.77 -3.12
C PRO A 29 -10.78 7.82 -2.67
N HIS A 30 -9.79 7.40 -1.87
CA HIS A 30 -8.68 8.30 -1.49
C HIS A 30 -7.82 8.64 -2.70
N ASP A 31 -7.30 9.87 -2.75
CA ASP A 31 -6.40 10.28 -3.85
C ASP A 31 -5.07 9.54 -3.83
N ILE A 32 -4.59 9.20 -2.63
CA ILE A 32 -3.32 8.51 -2.39
C ILE A 32 -3.56 7.40 -1.37
N TYR A 33 -3.04 6.20 -1.65
CA TYR A 33 -2.94 5.11 -0.69
C TYR A 33 -1.47 4.84 -0.37
N VAL A 34 -1.15 4.69 0.92
CA VAL A 34 0.18 4.34 1.39
C VAL A 34 0.10 3.09 2.25
N PHE A 35 0.79 2.03 1.86
CA PHE A 35 0.76 0.74 2.54
C PHE A 35 2.13 0.43 3.12
N GLY A 36 2.22 0.40 4.45
CA GLY A 36 3.38 -0.10 5.18
C GLY A 36 3.14 -1.54 5.65
N THR A 37 4.10 -2.43 5.42
CA THR A 37 4.07 -3.81 5.92
C THR A 37 5.40 -4.18 6.56
N GLN A 38 5.34 -5.09 7.53
CA GLN A 38 6.48 -5.74 8.16
C GLN A 38 6.31 -7.25 8.02
N GLU A 39 7.42 -7.99 8.06
CA GLU A 39 7.43 -9.45 7.87
C GLU A 39 6.77 -9.92 6.56
N ASN A 40 6.70 -9.04 5.56
CA ASN A 40 6.13 -9.34 4.26
C ASN A 40 7.12 -10.11 3.39
N SER A 41 6.83 -11.40 3.16
CA SER A 41 7.66 -12.27 2.31
C SER A 41 7.32 -12.22 0.83
N MET A 42 6.28 -11.51 0.41
CA MET A 42 5.91 -11.43 -1.01
C MET A 42 6.97 -10.64 -1.79
N GLY A 43 7.15 -11.00 -3.06
CA GLY A 43 8.00 -10.23 -3.96
C GLY A 43 7.46 -8.81 -4.12
N ASP A 44 8.34 -7.83 -4.33
CA ASP A 44 7.94 -6.41 -4.41
C ASP A 44 6.91 -6.17 -5.52
N LYS A 45 7.14 -6.73 -6.72
CA LYS A 45 6.20 -6.65 -7.84
C LYS A 45 4.87 -7.31 -7.52
N GLU A 46 4.91 -8.52 -6.97
CA GLU A 46 3.72 -9.30 -6.62
C GLU A 46 2.86 -8.56 -5.60
N TRP A 47 3.51 -7.94 -4.61
CA TRP A 47 2.84 -7.13 -3.59
C TRP A 47 2.17 -5.90 -4.19
N VAL A 48 2.86 -5.15 -5.07
CA VAL A 48 2.28 -4.00 -5.76
C VAL A 48 1.10 -4.41 -6.64
N ASP A 49 1.23 -5.48 -7.42
CA ASP A 49 0.16 -5.98 -8.29
C ASP A 49 -1.06 -6.41 -7.47
N PHE A 50 -0.84 -7.10 -6.35
CA PHE A 50 -1.91 -7.49 -5.42
C PHE A 50 -2.66 -6.28 -4.85
N LEU A 51 -1.94 -5.28 -4.33
CA LEU A 51 -2.56 -4.05 -3.80
C LEU A 51 -3.37 -3.30 -4.87
N ARG A 52 -2.82 -3.19 -6.09
CA ARG A 52 -3.52 -2.58 -7.24
C ARG A 52 -4.78 -3.35 -7.61
N GLY A 53 -4.73 -4.69 -7.56
CA GLY A 53 -5.88 -5.56 -7.79
C GLY A 53 -7.01 -5.30 -6.79
N VAL A 54 -6.70 -5.31 -5.49
CA VAL A 54 -7.68 -5.03 -4.43
C VAL A 54 -8.28 -3.62 -4.57
N LEU A 55 -7.46 -2.60 -4.85
CA LEU A 55 -7.96 -1.24 -5.08
C LEU A 55 -8.89 -1.17 -6.28
N LYS A 56 -8.53 -1.82 -7.39
CA LYS A 56 -9.35 -1.87 -8.59
C LYS A 56 -10.71 -2.51 -8.31
N GLU A 57 -10.74 -3.58 -7.52
CA GLU A 57 -11.98 -4.25 -7.13
C GLU A 57 -12.88 -3.37 -6.25
N CYS A 58 -12.32 -2.61 -5.30
CA CYS A 58 -13.13 -1.83 -4.36
C CYS A 58 -13.43 -0.38 -4.79
N THR A 59 -12.70 0.15 -5.77
CA THR A 59 -12.85 1.55 -6.23
C THR A 59 -13.17 1.69 -7.71
N GLU A 60 -13.07 0.61 -8.49
CA GLU A 60 -13.13 0.63 -9.97
C GLU A 60 -12.07 1.50 -10.65
N ILE A 61 -11.05 1.96 -9.89
CA ILE A 61 -9.97 2.82 -10.38
C ILE A 61 -8.68 2.02 -10.50
N GLU A 62 -7.98 2.17 -11.62
CA GLU A 62 -6.64 1.62 -11.79
C GLU A 62 -5.58 2.60 -11.25
N TYR A 63 -5.21 2.43 -9.97
CA TYR A 63 -4.18 3.25 -9.33
C TYR A 63 -2.79 3.05 -9.95
N ARG A 64 -2.01 4.13 -9.94
CA ARG A 64 -0.64 4.21 -10.44
C ARG A 64 0.35 4.07 -9.28
N PRO A 65 1.36 3.18 -9.38
CA PRO A 65 2.43 3.15 -8.40
C PRO A 65 3.32 4.38 -8.55
N VAL A 66 3.55 5.09 -7.44
CA VAL A 66 4.42 6.26 -7.36
C VAL A 66 5.79 5.88 -6.83
N ALA A 67 5.82 5.11 -5.76
CA ALA A 67 7.04 4.70 -5.09
C ALA A 67 6.85 3.35 -4.42
N MET A 68 7.93 2.58 -4.37
CA MET A 68 8.02 1.36 -3.60
C MET A 68 9.41 1.29 -2.99
N GLN A 69 9.50 0.96 -1.70
CA GLN A 69 10.77 0.74 -1.02
C GLN A 69 10.66 -0.47 -0.10
N SER A 70 11.63 -1.37 -0.19
CA SER A 70 11.82 -2.49 0.73
C SER A 70 13.11 -2.33 1.54
N LEU A 71 13.08 -2.83 2.77
CA LEU A 71 14.25 -3.13 3.58
C LEU A 71 14.01 -4.49 4.24
N TRP A 72 14.67 -5.54 3.73
CA TRP A 72 14.34 -6.92 4.05
C TRP A 72 12.82 -7.17 3.83
N ASN A 73 12.11 -7.63 4.85
CA ASN A 73 10.66 -7.89 4.80
C ASN A 73 9.81 -6.69 5.24
N ILE A 74 10.40 -5.51 5.38
CA ILE A 74 9.69 -4.24 5.62
C ILE A 74 9.47 -3.58 4.27
N LYS A 75 8.23 -3.26 3.92
CA LYS A 75 7.89 -2.67 2.61
C LYS A 75 6.94 -1.50 2.76
N ILE A 76 7.17 -0.45 2.00
CA ILE A 76 6.24 0.66 1.79
C ILE A 76 5.89 0.79 0.32
N VAL A 77 4.60 0.97 0.01
CA VAL A 77 4.07 1.21 -1.35
C VAL A 77 3.21 2.46 -1.34
N VAL A 78 3.41 3.34 -2.31
CA VAL A 78 2.58 4.53 -2.54
C VAL A 78 1.88 4.37 -3.88
N LEU A 79 0.55 4.40 -3.85
CA LEU A 79 -0.32 4.34 -5.03
C LEU A 79 -1.13 5.64 -5.13
N VAL A 80 -1.31 6.16 -6.33
CA VAL A 80 -2.05 7.41 -6.59
C VAL A 80 -3.13 7.20 -7.63
N ARG A 81 -4.23 7.94 -7.54
CA ARG A 81 -5.22 8.00 -8.62
C ARG A 81 -4.57 8.51 -9.92
N PRO A 82 -4.94 7.96 -11.08
CA PRO A 82 -4.28 8.26 -12.36
C PRO A 82 -4.33 9.75 -12.73
N GLU A 83 -5.39 10.50 -12.39
CA GLU A 83 -5.50 11.93 -12.65
C GLU A 83 -4.48 12.80 -11.90
N HIS A 84 -3.87 12.28 -10.84
CA HIS A 84 -2.83 12.99 -10.08
C HIS A 84 -1.42 12.53 -10.44
N GLU A 85 -1.24 11.54 -11.32
CA GLU A 85 0.07 11.00 -11.71
C GLU A 85 1.05 12.10 -12.14
N ASN A 86 0.61 13.00 -13.02
CA ASN A 86 1.41 14.13 -13.52
C ASN A 86 1.57 15.28 -12.52
N ARG A 87 0.90 15.21 -11.35
CA ARG A 87 1.03 16.20 -10.27
C ARG A 87 2.09 15.79 -9.25
N ILE A 88 2.49 14.52 -9.25
CA ILE A 88 3.54 14.02 -8.36
C ILE A 88 4.91 14.32 -8.96
N SER A 89 5.77 14.95 -8.16
CA SER A 89 7.16 15.26 -8.53
C SER A 89 8.07 15.09 -7.30
N HIS A 90 9.39 15.10 -7.53
CA HIS A 90 10.40 15.01 -6.46
C HIS A 90 10.26 13.76 -5.57
N ILE A 91 9.96 12.62 -6.19
CA ILE A 91 9.86 11.33 -5.49
C ILE A 91 11.23 10.94 -4.96
N SER A 92 11.31 10.63 -3.66
CA SER A 92 12.52 10.15 -3.00
C SER A 92 12.16 8.97 -2.10
N THR A 93 13.02 7.95 -2.08
CA THR A 93 12.90 6.81 -1.17
C THR A 93 14.20 6.60 -0.40
N SER A 94 14.10 6.04 0.79
CA SER A 94 15.25 5.73 1.63
C SER A 94 14.89 4.61 2.61
N SER A 95 15.89 3.96 3.18
CA SER A 95 15.72 2.99 4.25
C SER A 95 16.86 3.07 5.25
N VAL A 96 16.59 2.72 6.51
CA VAL A 96 17.56 2.76 7.60
C VAL A 96 17.57 1.40 8.30
N LYS A 97 18.74 0.77 8.34
CA LYS A 97 19.00 -0.43 9.16
C LYS A 97 19.34 0.01 10.57
N THR A 98 18.66 -0.54 11.58
CA THR A 98 18.82 -0.14 12.99
C THR A 98 19.63 -1.15 13.82
N GLY A 99 20.29 -2.14 13.19
CA GLY A 99 21.10 -3.15 13.88
C GLY A 99 22.56 -2.74 14.06
N ILE A 100 23.12 -2.96 15.25
CA ILE A 100 24.50 -2.57 15.63
C ILE A 100 25.54 -3.66 15.27
N ALA A 101 25.18 -4.95 15.33
CA ALA A 101 26.06 -6.07 15.02
C ALA A 101 25.35 -7.11 14.13
N ASN A 102 26.02 -7.52 13.04
CA ASN A 102 25.57 -8.42 11.97
C ASN A 102 24.28 -8.00 11.24
N THR A 103 24.44 -7.17 10.20
CA THR A 103 23.39 -6.83 9.22
C THR A 103 23.41 -7.74 7.98
N LEU A 104 23.71 -9.04 8.18
CA LEU A 104 23.67 -10.05 7.11
C LEU A 104 22.21 -10.39 6.77
#